data_AF-A0A1L8R7R8-F1
#
_entry.id   AF-A0A1L8R7R8-F1
#
_cell.length_a   1.000
_cell.length_b   1.000
_cell.length_c   1.000
_cell.angle_alpha   90.00
_cell.angle_beta   90.00
_cell.angle_gamma   90.00
#
_symmetry.space_group_name_H-M   'P 1'
#
loop_
_entity.id
_entity.type
_entity.pdbx_description
1 polymer ?
#
loop_
_entity_poly.entity_id
_entity_poly.type
_entity_poly.pdbx_seq_one_letter_code
_entity_poly.pdbx_strand_id
1 'polypeptide(L)'
;MIFLAESANYGESLGNVASLKKITRGKGEQYTYISRQALRYNIVEQLGEPLASLSAEGSGAKQVIQFDQHATIDKYPEVDLFGYMKTVKGDNALTRSAKVRLSNAISLETYKGDTDFLTNMGLAKRLRENGNEKAMNSIAQSEIHRSFYRYTITADLDEIGIDHNGEITLPNEERSRRVQKLLDTIQYLYRDIRGRRENLQPLFVVGGVYERKNPLFENVVDVKQNKIDVDKIEGVLTDKIRNETLVGVVKDAFENTAEINQVLDGKKIPQVFEELKQKVADYYEGN
;
A
#
# COMPACT_ATOMS: atom_id res chain seq x y z
N MET A 1 -6.95 0.42 7.08
CA MET A 1 -6.24 -0.81 7.52
C MET A 1 -5.04 -0.44 8.37
N ILE A 2 -4.67 -1.32 9.31
CA ILE A 2 -3.46 -1.19 10.12
C ILE A 2 -2.65 -2.48 10.02
N PHE A 3 -1.33 -2.36 9.87
CA PHE A 3 -0.37 -3.46 9.94
C PHE A 3 0.85 -3.01 10.76
N LEU A 4 1.66 -3.97 11.22
CA LEU A 4 2.92 -3.70 11.91
C LEU A 4 4.08 -3.88 10.92
N ALA A 5 4.98 -2.92 10.81
CA ALA A 5 6.15 -3.04 9.93
C ALA A 5 7.37 -2.31 10.50
N GLU A 6 8.55 -2.64 9.97
CA GLU A 6 9.81 -2.05 10.38
C GLU A 6 10.55 -1.43 9.19
N SER A 7 10.83 -0.12 9.30
CA SER A 7 11.79 0.60 8.44
C SER A 7 11.60 0.37 6.93
N ALA A 8 10.34 0.43 6.49
CA ALA A 8 9.90 -0.12 5.20
C ALA A 8 9.97 0.85 4.01
N ASN A 9 10.36 2.12 4.19
CA ASN A 9 10.56 3.05 3.07
C ASN A 9 11.65 4.09 3.36
N TYR A 10 12.79 3.95 2.69
CA TYR A 10 13.89 4.93 2.72
C TYR A 10 13.72 6.00 1.65
N GLY A 11 14.21 7.20 1.93
CA GLY A 11 14.36 8.30 0.98
C GLY A 11 15.71 8.28 0.28
N GLU A 12 16.12 9.43 -0.24
CA GLU A 12 17.47 9.63 -0.75
C GLU A 12 18.49 9.50 0.38
N SER A 13 19.60 8.80 0.11
CA SER A 13 20.69 8.61 1.07
C SER A 13 21.70 9.75 0.96
N LEU A 14 22.25 10.19 2.09
CA LEU A 14 23.36 11.13 2.14
C LEU A 14 24.62 10.37 2.57
N GLY A 15 25.50 10.09 1.61
CA GLY A 15 26.67 9.22 1.84
C GLY A 15 26.25 7.84 2.31
N ASN A 16 26.82 7.38 3.44
CA ASN A 16 26.52 6.08 4.04
C ASN A 16 25.34 6.12 5.03
N VAL A 17 24.54 7.20 5.03
CA VAL A 17 23.36 7.34 5.91
C VAL A 17 22.08 7.19 5.10
N ALA A 18 21.28 6.20 5.47
CA ALA A 18 19.97 5.97 4.91
C ALA A 18 18.88 6.51 5.82
N SER A 19 18.16 7.52 5.33
CA SER A 19 17.06 8.15 6.06
C SER A 19 15.72 7.53 5.68
N LEU A 20 14.87 7.26 6.66
CA LEU A 20 13.48 6.90 6.44
C LEU A 20 12.71 8.11 5.89
N LYS A 21 11.71 7.85 5.03
CA LYS A 21 10.77 8.88 4.62
C LYS A 21 9.91 9.26 5.82
N LYS A 22 9.86 10.56 6.14
CA LYS A 22 9.19 11.11 7.32
C LYS A 22 8.29 12.27 6.95
N ILE A 23 7.26 12.49 7.75
CA ILE A 23 6.44 13.70 7.77
C ILE A 23 6.43 14.28 9.18
N THR A 24 6.38 15.60 9.28
CA THR A 24 6.31 16.31 10.56
C THR A 24 4.88 16.74 10.84
N ARG A 25 4.38 16.51 12.06
CA ARG A 25 3.05 16.94 12.51
C ARG A 25 3.10 17.54 13.92
N GLY A 26 2.01 18.21 14.30
CA GLY A 26 1.83 18.74 15.65
C GLY A 26 2.97 19.68 16.06
N LYS A 27 3.55 19.43 17.23
CA LYS A 27 4.63 20.24 17.82
C LYS A 27 6.03 19.87 17.32
N GLY A 28 6.14 19.33 16.10
CA GLY A 28 7.41 18.88 15.52
C GLY A 28 7.66 17.37 15.61
N GLU A 29 6.63 16.59 15.95
CA GLU A 29 6.73 15.14 15.98
C GLU A 29 6.90 14.57 14.58
N GLN A 30 7.81 13.61 14.44
CA GLN A 30 8.10 12.95 13.16
C GLN A 30 7.40 11.59 13.10
N TYR A 31 6.82 11.29 11.95
CA TYR A 31 6.18 10.02 11.65
C TYR A 31 6.80 9.46 10.38
N THR A 32 7.19 8.20 10.39
CA THR A 32 7.69 7.55 9.18
C THR A 32 6.51 7.17 8.30
N TYR A 33 6.72 7.10 6.99
CA TYR A 33 5.67 6.65 6.08
C TYR A 33 6.20 5.80 4.95
N ILE A 34 5.39 4.84 4.52
CA ILE A 34 5.54 4.12 3.26
C ILE A 34 4.69 4.85 2.22
N SER A 35 5.36 5.32 1.17
CA SER A 35 4.70 6.06 0.11
C SER A 35 3.67 5.20 -0.61
N ARG A 36 2.56 5.81 -1.03
CA ARG A 36 1.55 5.15 -1.87
C ARG A 36 2.15 4.53 -3.14
N GLN A 37 3.21 5.11 -3.69
CA GLN A 37 3.94 4.56 -4.83
C GLN A 37 4.67 3.26 -4.47
N ALA A 38 5.27 3.18 -3.28
CA ALA A 38 5.91 1.96 -2.79
C ALA A 38 4.88 0.86 -2.50
N LEU A 39 3.72 1.21 -1.93
CA LEU A 39 2.61 0.28 -1.75
C LEU A 39 2.08 -0.21 -3.10
N ARG A 40 1.79 0.70 -4.04
CA ARG A 40 1.36 0.36 -5.41
C ARG A 40 2.37 -0.59 -6.07
N TYR A 41 3.66 -0.29 -5.98
CA TYR A 41 4.71 -1.14 -6.56
C TYR A 41 4.62 -2.58 -6.03
N ASN A 42 4.55 -2.77 -4.72
CA ASN A 42 4.43 -4.10 -4.11
C ASN A 42 3.13 -4.81 -4.54
N ILE A 43 2.00 -4.07 -4.56
CA ILE A 43 0.71 -4.62 -4.97
C ILE A 43 0.77 -5.08 -6.43
N VAL A 44 1.31 -4.27 -7.34
CA VAL A 44 1.42 -4.61 -8.77
C VAL A 44 2.33 -5.82 -8.97
N GLU A 45 3.48 -5.88 -8.29
CA GLU A 45 4.41 -7.02 -8.36
C GLU A 45 3.75 -8.33 -7.87
N GLN A 46 2.99 -8.25 -6.77
CA GLN A 46 2.35 -9.41 -6.14
C GLN A 46 0.95 -9.70 -6.68
N LEU A 47 0.42 -8.87 -7.58
CA LEU A 47 -0.85 -9.14 -8.25
C LEU A 47 -0.73 -10.41 -9.09
N GLY A 48 0.46 -10.74 -9.61
CA GLY A 48 0.63 -11.92 -10.47
C GLY A 48 -0.17 -11.81 -11.75
N GLU A 49 -0.19 -10.61 -12.33
CA GLU A 49 -0.79 -10.25 -13.61
C GLU A 49 0.30 -9.73 -14.56
N PRO A 50 0.09 -9.77 -15.88
CA PRO A 50 1.03 -9.17 -16.83
C PRO A 50 1.30 -7.70 -16.50
N LEU A 51 2.58 -7.33 -16.45
CA LEU A 51 3.00 -5.94 -16.34
C LEU A 51 2.80 -5.24 -17.68
N ALA A 52 2.29 -4.01 -17.64
CA ALA A 52 2.11 -3.20 -18.83
C ALA A 52 3.45 -2.93 -19.50
N SER A 53 3.44 -2.99 -20.83
CA SER A 53 4.59 -2.55 -21.62
C SER A 53 4.87 -1.07 -21.36
N LEU A 54 6.15 -0.72 -21.41
CA LEU A 54 6.64 0.63 -21.18
C LEU A 54 7.24 1.18 -22.47
N SER A 55 7.09 2.48 -22.68
CA SER A 55 7.80 3.24 -23.71
C SER A 55 8.62 4.36 -23.08
N ALA A 56 9.62 4.81 -23.82
CA ALA A 56 10.53 5.84 -23.37
C ALA A 56 10.44 6.99 -24.38
N GLU A 57 9.64 8.01 -24.06
CA GLU A 57 9.36 9.13 -24.97
C GLU A 57 10.30 10.31 -24.73
N GLY A 58 10.66 11.01 -25.81
CA GLY A 58 11.59 12.15 -25.78
C GLY A 58 12.99 11.79 -26.25
N SER A 59 13.97 12.66 -25.98
CA SER A 59 15.35 12.48 -26.41
C SER A 59 16.37 12.86 -25.34
N GLY A 60 17.49 12.13 -25.31
CA GLY A 60 18.60 12.36 -24.38
C GLY A 60 18.22 12.18 -22.91
N ALA A 61 18.85 12.97 -22.03
CA ALA A 61 18.64 12.90 -20.58
C ALA A 61 17.24 13.35 -20.10
N LYS A 62 16.35 13.80 -21.01
CA LYS A 62 14.97 14.22 -20.70
C LYS A 62 13.94 13.15 -21.08
N GLN A 63 14.37 11.94 -21.41
CA GLN A 63 13.47 10.86 -21.77
C GLN A 63 12.58 10.49 -20.57
N VAL A 64 11.27 10.40 -20.80
CA VAL A 64 10.28 10.05 -19.79
C VAL A 64 9.84 8.61 -20.04
N ILE A 65 9.97 7.78 -18.99
CA ILE A 65 9.42 6.42 -19.00
C ILE A 65 7.93 6.50 -18.68
N GLN A 66 7.09 5.95 -19.55
CA GLN A 66 5.64 5.90 -19.39
C GLN A 66 5.07 4.57 -19.91
N PHE A 67 3.77 4.36 -19.74
CA PHE A 67 3.10 3.20 -20.33
C PHE A 67 3.08 3.31 -21.86
N ASP A 68 3.30 2.17 -22.51
CA ASP A 68 3.20 2.07 -23.96
C ASP A 68 1.79 2.45 -24.46
N GLN A 69 1.68 2.99 -25.67
CA GLN A 69 0.39 3.40 -26.22
C GLN A 69 -0.60 2.23 -26.31
N HIS A 70 -0.10 1.02 -26.58
CA HIS A 70 -0.88 -0.21 -26.69
C HIS A 70 -1.10 -0.93 -25.34
N ALA A 71 -0.61 -0.37 -24.23
CA ALA A 71 -0.90 -0.87 -22.89
C ALA A 71 -2.32 -0.52 -22.45
N THR A 72 -3.31 -1.30 -22.90
CA THR A 72 -4.75 -1.05 -22.69
C THR A 72 -5.32 -1.83 -21.50
N ILE A 73 -6.47 -1.39 -20.98
CA ILE A 73 -7.06 -1.96 -19.76
C ILE A 73 -7.53 -3.41 -19.93
N ASP A 74 -7.86 -3.86 -21.13
CA ASP A 74 -8.22 -5.26 -21.44
C ASP A 74 -7.03 -6.20 -21.29
N LYS A 75 -5.80 -5.72 -21.50
CA LYS A 75 -4.57 -6.52 -21.43
C LYS A 75 -3.90 -6.46 -20.06
N TYR A 76 -3.95 -5.30 -19.41
CA TYR A 76 -3.13 -5.02 -18.24
C TYR A 76 -3.97 -4.54 -17.06
N PRO A 77 -4.22 -5.38 -16.04
CA PRO A 77 -4.95 -4.97 -14.85
C PRO A 77 -4.32 -3.79 -14.11
N GLU A 78 -3.00 -3.60 -14.18
CA GLU A 78 -2.36 -2.49 -13.47
C GLU A 78 -2.78 -1.09 -13.97
N VAL A 79 -3.01 -0.95 -15.29
CA VAL A 79 -3.41 0.34 -15.88
C VAL A 79 -4.92 0.54 -15.75
N ASP A 80 -5.69 -0.53 -15.62
CA ASP A 80 -7.10 -0.47 -15.27
C ASP A 80 -7.29 0.02 -13.83
N LEU A 81 -6.64 -0.64 -12.87
CA LEU A 81 -6.78 -0.36 -11.45
C LEU A 81 -6.13 0.98 -11.07
N PHE A 82 -4.88 1.22 -11.50
CA PHE A 82 -4.10 2.37 -11.03
C PHE A 82 -4.00 3.52 -12.03
N GLY A 83 -4.67 3.42 -13.17
CA GLY A 83 -4.70 4.46 -14.19
C GLY A 83 -3.38 4.60 -14.95
N TYR A 84 -3.36 5.54 -15.89
CA TYR A 84 -2.21 5.83 -16.73
C TYR A 84 -2.21 7.30 -17.18
N MET A 85 -1.04 7.76 -17.59
CA MET A 85 -0.87 8.97 -18.38
C MET A 85 0.07 8.61 -19.54
N LYS A 86 -0.40 8.81 -20.77
CA LYS A 86 0.33 8.48 -21.99
C LYS A 86 0.42 9.74 -22.83
N THR A 87 1.64 10.20 -23.05
CA THR A 87 1.92 11.36 -23.91
C THR A 87 2.23 10.88 -25.32
N VAL A 88 1.62 11.51 -26.33
CA VAL A 88 1.94 11.29 -27.74
C VAL A 88 2.52 12.60 -28.28
N LYS A 89 3.64 12.52 -29.01
CA LYS A 89 4.29 13.71 -29.56
C LYS A 89 3.35 14.43 -30.53
N GLY A 90 3.03 15.68 -30.22
CA GLY A 90 2.16 16.51 -31.06
C GLY A 90 0.66 16.34 -30.77
N ASP A 91 0.29 15.60 -29.73
CA ASP A 91 -1.09 15.41 -29.30
C ASP A 91 -1.24 15.61 -27.78
N ASN A 92 -2.47 15.68 -27.30
CA ASN A 92 -2.78 15.78 -25.88
C ASN A 92 -2.49 14.47 -25.15
N ALA A 93 -2.14 14.57 -23.86
CA ALA A 93 -1.90 13.40 -23.03
C ALA A 93 -3.19 12.63 -22.78
N LEU A 94 -3.22 11.36 -23.16
CA LEU A 94 -4.31 10.44 -22.79
C LEU A 94 -4.15 10.08 -21.31
N THR A 95 -5.16 10.44 -20.51
CA THR A 95 -5.11 10.26 -19.07
C THR A 95 -6.30 9.46 -18.59
N ARG A 96 -6.03 8.46 -17.77
CA ARG A 96 -7.00 7.70 -16.98
C ARG A 96 -6.63 7.87 -15.51
N SER A 97 -7.52 8.46 -14.73
CA SER A 97 -7.34 8.54 -13.28
C SER A 97 -7.37 7.15 -12.64
N ALA A 98 -6.60 6.95 -11.59
CA ALA A 98 -6.62 5.71 -10.82
C ALA A 98 -8.03 5.43 -10.29
N LYS A 99 -8.52 4.20 -10.50
CA LYS A 99 -9.81 3.72 -9.98
C LYS A 99 -9.64 3.07 -8.61
N VAL A 100 -8.43 2.58 -8.33
CA VAL A 100 -7.96 2.16 -7.01
C VAL A 100 -6.96 3.19 -6.50
N ARG A 101 -7.32 3.87 -5.41
CA ARG A 101 -6.52 4.93 -4.79
C ARG A 101 -5.96 4.45 -3.47
N LEU A 102 -4.71 4.78 -3.22
CA LEU A 102 -3.97 4.44 -2.00
C LEU A 102 -3.56 5.72 -1.29
N SER A 103 -3.80 5.80 0.02
CA SER A 103 -3.11 6.76 0.87
C SER A 103 -1.64 6.31 1.09
N ASN A 104 -0.81 7.19 1.63
CA ASN A 104 0.44 6.74 2.25
C ASN A 104 0.12 5.87 3.47
N ALA A 105 0.97 4.88 3.77
CA ALA A 105 0.93 4.23 5.07
C ALA A 105 1.76 5.04 6.05
N ILE A 106 1.11 5.66 7.03
CA ILE A 106 1.75 6.57 8.00
C ILE A 106 1.86 5.84 9.34
N SER A 107 3.01 5.95 10.01
CA SER A 107 3.20 5.40 11.34
C SER A 107 2.23 6.04 12.34
N LEU A 108 1.71 5.24 13.26
CA LEU A 108 0.82 5.68 14.33
C LEU A 108 1.61 6.03 15.60
N GLU A 109 2.90 5.70 15.63
CA GLU A 109 3.83 6.13 16.67
C GLU A 109 4.85 7.11 16.11
N THR A 110 5.36 7.96 17.00
CA THR A 110 6.37 8.97 16.67
C THR A 110 7.74 8.32 16.54
N TYR A 111 8.45 8.63 15.48
CA TYR A 111 9.85 8.29 15.32
C TYR A 111 10.72 9.02 16.36
N LYS A 112 11.62 8.28 17.02
CA LYS A 112 12.46 8.80 18.12
C LYS A 112 13.94 8.98 17.76
N GLY A 113 14.33 8.79 16.50
CA GLY A 113 15.73 8.95 16.06
C GLY A 113 16.56 7.66 16.10
N ASP A 114 15.92 6.51 16.24
CA ASP A 114 16.62 5.22 16.32
C ASP A 114 17.37 4.92 15.01
N THR A 115 18.58 4.38 15.14
CA THR A 115 19.52 4.12 14.04
C THR A 115 20.22 2.77 14.27
N ASP A 116 20.34 2.00 13.20
CA ASP A 116 21.16 0.79 13.12
C ASP A 116 22.49 1.06 12.41
N PHE A 117 23.54 0.32 12.79
CA PHE A 117 24.90 0.44 12.28
C PHE A 117 25.36 -0.87 11.63
N LEU A 118 25.46 -0.85 10.31
CA LEU A 118 25.93 -1.96 9.49
C LEU A 118 27.43 -1.80 9.24
N THR A 119 28.19 -2.90 9.33
CA THR A 119 29.64 -2.90 9.05
C THR A 119 30.03 -4.07 8.17
N ASN A 120 30.90 -3.80 7.19
CA ASN A 120 31.49 -4.84 6.34
C ASN A 120 32.83 -5.37 6.90
N MET A 121 33.11 -5.18 8.19
CA MET A 121 34.38 -5.55 8.84
C MET A 121 34.80 -7.01 8.57
N GLY A 122 33.85 -7.95 8.61
CA GLY A 122 34.13 -9.36 8.33
C GLY A 122 34.63 -9.60 6.90
N LEU A 123 34.09 -8.87 5.92
CA LEU A 123 34.54 -8.94 4.52
C LEU A 123 35.91 -8.28 4.34
N ALA A 124 36.13 -7.11 4.96
CA ALA A 124 37.42 -6.42 4.92
C ALA A 124 38.54 -7.27 5.54
N LYS A 125 38.25 -8.00 6.63
CA LYS A 125 39.21 -8.93 7.25
C LYS A 125 39.66 -10.03 6.28
N ARG A 126 38.71 -10.67 5.59
CA ARG A 126 39.01 -11.72 4.60
C ARG A 126 39.87 -11.19 3.44
N LEU A 127 39.66 -9.94 3.01
CA LEU A 127 40.51 -9.32 2.00
C LEU A 127 41.94 -9.09 2.47
N ARG A 128 42.12 -8.67 3.74
CA ARG A 128 43.45 -8.52 4.34
C ARG A 128 44.19 -9.85 4.44
N GLU A 129 43.48 -10.90 4.86
CA GLU A 129 44.02 -12.26 4.94
C GLU A 129 44.40 -12.83 3.56
N ASN A 130 43.74 -12.38 2.48
CA ASN A 130 44.04 -12.76 1.10
C ASN A 130 45.02 -11.80 0.39
N GLY A 131 45.83 -11.04 1.14
CA GLY A 131 46.93 -10.25 0.61
C GLY A 131 46.61 -8.78 0.29
N ASN A 132 45.38 -8.31 0.50
CA ASN A 132 45.06 -6.89 0.41
C ASN A 132 45.10 -6.23 1.81
N GLU A 133 46.30 -6.08 2.36
CA GLU A 133 46.54 -5.58 3.72
C GLU A 133 45.94 -4.19 3.99
N LYS A 134 45.76 -3.36 2.95
CA LYS A 134 45.20 -2.01 3.04
C LYS A 134 43.67 -1.96 2.99
N ALA A 135 42.98 -3.10 2.91
CA ALA A 135 41.52 -3.13 2.84
C ALA A 135 40.90 -2.56 4.14
N MET A 136 40.18 -1.45 3.99
CA MET A 136 39.45 -0.78 5.06
C MET A 136 37.99 -1.24 5.10
N ASN A 137 37.39 -1.25 6.29
CA ASN A 137 35.95 -1.42 6.44
C ASN A 137 35.25 -0.05 6.47
N SER A 138 33.95 -0.07 6.25
CA SER A 138 33.08 1.09 6.32
C SER A 138 31.87 0.79 7.19
N ILE A 139 31.36 1.82 7.84
CA ILE A 139 30.11 1.78 8.59
C ILE A 139 29.04 2.46 7.73
N ALA A 140 27.89 1.81 7.62
CA ALA A 140 26.67 2.38 7.07
C ALA A 140 25.65 2.53 8.20
N GLN A 141 24.93 3.63 8.19
CA GLN A 141 23.89 3.94 9.18
C GLN A 141 22.54 3.89 8.49
N SER A 142 21.56 3.28 9.14
CA SER A 142 20.18 3.28 8.64
C SER A 142 19.25 3.63 9.78
N GLU A 143 18.42 4.65 9.57
CA GLU A 143 17.33 4.92 10.49
C GLU A 143 16.41 3.70 10.55
N ILE A 144 15.98 3.36 11.78
CA ILE A 144 15.08 2.24 12.03
C ILE A 144 13.84 2.72 12.77
N HIS A 145 12.68 2.17 12.44
CA HIS A 145 11.45 2.46 13.14
C HIS A 145 10.46 1.32 12.94
N ARG A 146 10.12 0.65 14.03
CA ARG A 146 9.05 -0.35 14.08
C ARG A 146 7.81 0.30 14.67
N SER A 147 6.71 0.29 13.91
CA SER A 147 5.46 0.92 14.33
C SER A 147 4.27 0.29 13.64
N PHE A 148 3.08 0.51 14.20
CA PHE A 148 1.84 0.33 13.46
C PHE A 148 1.73 1.38 12.35
N TYR A 149 1.39 0.96 11.14
CA TYR A 149 1.15 1.83 10.00
C TYR A 149 -0.31 1.76 9.58
N ARG A 150 -0.91 2.92 9.31
CA ARG A 150 -2.27 3.03 8.79
C ARG A 150 -2.26 3.51 7.35
N TYR A 151 -3.03 2.83 6.51
CA TYR A 151 -3.36 3.29 5.17
C TYR A 151 -4.79 2.94 4.75
N THR A 152 -5.26 3.63 3.72
CA THR A 152 -6.58 3.49 3.13
C THR A 152 -6.48 3.09 1.67
N ILE A 153 -7.37 2.21 1.25
CA ILE A 153 -7.62 1.87 -0.14
C ILE A 153 -9.05 2.28 -0.46
N THR A 154 -9.26 2.89 -1.61
CA THR A 154 -10.59 3.21 -2.15
C THR A 154 -10.66 2.72 -3.58
N ALA A 155 -11.65 1.90 -3.91
CA ALA A 155 -11.85 1.33 -5.23
C ALA A 155 -13.22 1.76 -5.78
N ASP A 156 -13.22 2.44 -6.92
CA ASP A 156 -14.43 2.85 -7.64
C ASP A 156 -14.92 1.69 -8.51
N LEU A 157 -15.70 0.77 -7.92
CA LEU A 157 -16.15 -0.45 -8.62
C LEU A 157 -16.92 -0.16 -9.92
N ASP A 158 -17.71 0.91 -9.93
CA ASP A 158 -18.46 1.34 -11.11
C ASP A 158 -17.56 1.74 -12.29
N GLU A 159 -16.29 2.04 -12.06
CA GLU A 159 -15.34 2.57 -13.04
C GLU A 159 -14.21 1.59 -13.44
N ILE A 160 -13.95 0.58 -12.60
CA ILE A 160 -12.96 -0.46 -12.91
C ILE A 160 -13.43 -1.26 -14.12
N GLY A 161 -12.55 -1.47 -15.09
CA GLY A 161 -12.84 -2.17 -16.35
C GLY A 161 -13.56 -1.33 -17.42
N ILE A 162 -13.76 -0.03 -17.20
CA ILE A 162 -14.34 0.89 -18.19
C ILE A 162 -13.32 1.95 -18.55
N ASP A 163 -12.87 2.02 -19.82
CA ASP A 163 -11.97 3.05 -20.33
C ASP A 163 -12.58 3.81 -21.52
N HIS A 164 -12.99 5.05 -21.27
CA HIS A 164 -13.58 5.92 -22.28
C HIS A 164 -12.58 6.39 -23.34
N ASN A 165 -11.27 6.42 -23.05
CA ASN A 165 -10.27 6.84 -24.04
C ASN A 165 -10.08 5.79 -25.15
N GLY A 166 -10.27 4.51 -24.81
CA GLY A 166 -10.14 3.39 -25.76
C GLY A 166 -11.47 2.73 -26.11
N GLU A 167 -12.59 3.26 -25.62
CA GLU A 167 -13.94 2.67 -25.73
C GLU A 167 -13.99 1.21 -25.28
N ILE A 168 -13.26 0.87 -24.20
CA ILE A 168 -13.18 -0.50 -23.68
C ILE A 168 -14.11 -0.65 -22.49
N THR A 169 -14.95 -1.68 -22.50
CA THR A 169 -15.72 -2.12 -21.33
C THR A 169 -15.53 -3.62 -21.16
N LEU A 170 -14.98 -4.03 -20.01
CA LEU A 170 -14.74 -5.43 -19.70
C LEU A 170 -16.03 -6.12 -19.20
N PRO A 171 -16.18 -7.43 -19.43
CA PRO A 171 -17.25 -8.22 -18.84
C PRO A 171 -17.24 -8.11 -17.31
N ASN A 172 -18.42 -8.13 -16.69
CA ASN A 172 -18.56 -8.04 -15.24
C ASN A 172 -17.76 -9.10 -14.49
N GLU A 173 -17.67 -10.32 -15.02
CA GLU A 173 -16.86 -11.42 -14.51
C GLU A 173 -15.37 -11.04 -14.39
N GLU A 174 -14.81 -10.37 -15.41
CA GLU A 174 -13.40 -9.93 -15.40
C GLU A 174 -13.20 -8.75 -14.44
N ARG A 175 -14.17 -7.84 -14.35
CA ARG A 175 -14.15 -6.72 -13.39
C ARG A 175 -14.16 -7.23 -11.95
N SER A 176 -15.04 -8.18 -11.66
CA SER A 176 -15.13 -8.90 -10.39
C SER A 176 -13.82 -9.61 -10.05
N ARG A 177 -13.31 -10.43 -10.97
CA ARG A 177 -12.04 -11.17 -10.79
C ARG A 177 -10.87 -10.25 -10.46
N ARG A 178 -10.73 -9.12 -11.13
CA ARG A 178 -9.64 -8.15 -10.89
C ARG A 178 -9.69 -7.56 -9.49
N VAL A 179 -10.87 -7.17 -9.03
CA VAL A 179 -11.04 -6.61 -7.68
C VAL A 179 -10.85 -7.68 -6.61
N GLN A 180 -11.36 -8.90 -6.81
CA GLN A 180 -11.13 -10.01 -5.89
C GLN A 180 -9.64 -10.36 -5.78
N LYS A 181 -8.92 -10.39 -6.92
CA LYS A 181 -7.48 -10.64 -6.94
C LYS A 181 -6.69 -9.53 -6.24
N LEU A 182 -7.11 -8.27 -6.39
CA LEU A 182 -6.56 -7.16 -5.61
C LEU A 182 -6.77 -7.37 -4.10
N LEU A 183 -7.97 -7.79 -3.67
CA LEU A 183 -8.26 -8.09 -2.26
C LEU A 183 -7.38 -9.22 -1.72
N ASP A 184 -7.21 -10.31 -2.48
CA ASP A 184 -6.30 -11.41 -2.12
C ASP A 184 -4.84 -10.91 -1.98
N THR A 185 -4.36 -10.09 -2.92
CA THR A 185 -3.02 -9.49 -2.85
C THR A 185 -2.86 -8.60 -1.61
N ILE A 186 -3.86 -7.79 -1.27
CA ILE A 186 -3.83 -6.92 -0.08
C ILE A 186 -3.80 -7.74 1.21
N GLN A 187 -4.58 -8.82 1.27
CA GLN A 187 -4.67 -9.69 2.44
C GLN A 187 -3.31 -10.29 2.83
N TYR A 188 -2.49 -10.62 1.85
CA TYR A 188 -1.20 -11.29 2.03
C TYR A 188 0.01 -10.42 1.63
N LEU A 189 -0.17 -9.11 1.54
CA LEU A 189 0.86 -8.19 1.04
C LEU A 189 2.14 -8.25 1.87
N TYR A 190 3.28 -8.29 1.19
CA TYR A 190 4.59 -8.14 1.81
C TYR A 190 5.43 -7.09 1.08
N ARG A 191 6.63 -6.81 1.59
CA ARG A 191 7.61 -5.96 0.90
C ARG A 191 9.01 -6.51 1.08
N ASP A 192 9.69 -6.76 -0.03
CA ASP A 192 11.13 -7.03 -0.01
C ASP A 192 11.89 -5.70 -0.07
N ILE A 193 12.74 -5.46 0.92
CA ILE A 193 13.52 -4.22 1.04
C ILE A 193 14.86 -4.50 1.72
N ARG A 194 15.96 -4.04 1.09
CA ARG A 194 17.32 -4.14 1.65
C ARG A 194 17.69 -5.53 2.18
N GLY A 195 17.32 -6.57 1.42
CA GLY A 195 17.67 -7.96 1.74
C GLY A 195 16.81 -8.63 2.81
N ARG A 196 15.71 -8.01 3.25
CA ARG A 196 14.72 -8.61 4.15
C ARG A 196 13.30 -8.49 3.59
N ARG A 197 12.39 -9.29 4.14
CA ARG A 197 10.96 -9.28 3.84
C ARG A 197 10.16 -8.73 5.02
N GLU A 198 9.46 -7.63 4.80
CA GLU A 198 8.51 -7.05 5.74
C GLU A 198 7.10 -7.60 5.50
N ASN A 199 6.46 -8.08 6.57
CA ASN A 199 5.08 -8.53 6.51
C ASN A 199 4.12 -7.32 6.58
N LEU A 200 3.34 -7.07 5.53
CA LEU A 200 2.37 -5.96 5.48
C LEU A 200 0.92 -6.45 5.64
N GLN A 201 0.73 -7.71 6.04
CA GLN A 201 -0.58 -8.28 6.33
C GLN A 201 -1.33 -7.44 7.38
N PRO A 202 -2.62 -7.13 7.16
CA PRO A 202 -3.36 -6.31 8.07
C PRO A 202 -3.62 -7.02 9.40
N LEU A 203 -3.36 -6.30 10.49
CA LEU A 203 -3.74 -6.69 11.85
C LEU A 203 -5.13 -6.17 12.22
N PHE A 204 -5.56 -5.08 11.57
CA PHE A 204 -6.90 -4.52 11.69
C PHE A 204 -7.39 -3.97 10.34
N VAL A 205 -8.65 -4.26 10.03
CA VAL A 205 -9.36 -3.78 8.83
C VAL A 205 -10.71 -3.24 9.27
N VAL A 206 -11.10 -2.10 8.71
CA VAL A 206 -12.48 -1.58 8.76
C VAL A 206 -12.78 -1.02 7.38
N GLY A 207 -13.91 -1.44 6.81
CA GLY A 207 -14.25 -1.12 5.43
C GLY A 207 -15.41 -1.95 4.91
N GLY A 208 -15.85 -1.67 3.70
CA GLY A 208 -17.05 -2.26 3.12
C GLY A 208 -17.24 -1.78 1.69
N VAL A 209 -18.33 -2.22 1.07
CA VAL A 209 -18.78 -1.72 -0.24
C VAL A 209 -19.91 -0.74 0.01
N TYR A 210 -19.75 0.50 -0.45
CA TYR A 210 -20.67 1.59 -0.16
C TYR A 210 -21.16 2.25 -1.46
N GLU A 211 -22.35 2.84 -1.43
CA GLU A 211 -22.87 3.69 -2.52
C GLU A 211 -22.08 4.99 -2.73
N ARG A 212 -21.12 5.32 -1.85
CA ARG A 212 -20.37 6.57 -1.87
C ARG A 212 -18.89 6.29 -2.08
N LYS A 213 -18.25 7.09 -2.94
CA LYS A 213 -16.80 7.01 -3.25
C LYS A 213 -15.89 7.65 -2.18
N ASN A 214 -16.43 8.00 -1.01
CA ASN A 214 -15.69 8.73 0.04
C ASN A 214 -14.84 7.75 0.88
N PRO A 215 -13.54 8.03 1.15
CA PRO A 215 -12.70 7.24 2.05
C PRO A 215 -13.07 7.47 3.54
N LEU A 216 -14.24 6.98 3.95
CA LEU A 216 -14.88 7.18 5.26
C LEU A 216 -13.94 7.10 6.47
N PHE A 217 -13.03 6.13 6.49
CA PHE A 217 -12.20 5.81 7.66
C PHE A 217 -10.79 6.42 7.64
N GLU A 218 -10.39 7.13 6.56
CA GLU A 218 -9.00 7.55 6.36
C GLU A 218 -8.45 8.43 7.50
N ASN A 219 -9.27 9.32 8.01
CA ASN A 219 -8.91 10.25 9.09
C ASN A 219 -9.42 9.81 10.47
N VAL A 220 -10.01 8.62 10.57
CA VAL A 220 -10.75 8.15 11.75
C VAL A 220 -9.96 7.09 12.50
N VAL A 221 -9.47 6.08 11.77
CA VAL A 221 -8.76 4.94 12.37
C VAL A 221 -7.45 5.40 12.98
N ASP A 222 -7.19 5.04 14.23
CA ASP A 222 -6.01 5.48 14.98
C ASP A 222 -5.63 4.42 16.03
N VAL A 223 -4.38 4.43 16.47
CA VAL A 223 -3.88 3.56 17.55
C VAL A 223 -3.19 4.40 18.60
N LYS A 224 -3.57 4.22 19.86
CA LYS A 224 -2.93 4.84 21.02
C LYS A 224 -2.62 3.77 22.05
N GLN A 225 -1.36 3.69 22.49
CA GLN A 225 -0.94 2.71 23.50
C GLN A 225 -1.41 1.27 23.16
N ASN A 226 -1.16 0.83 21.92
CA ASN A 226 -1.57 -0.48 21.42
C ASN A 226 -3.10 -0.76 21.48
N LYS A 227 -3.93 0.28 21.50
CA LYS A 227 -5.40 0.20 21.43
C LYS A 227 -5.93 0.93 20.22
N ILE A 228 -6.89 0.32 19.53
CA ILE A 228 -7.65 0.98 18.46
C ILE A 228 -8.61 1.99 19.11
N ASP A 229 -8.69 3.19 18.54
CA ASP A 229 -9.63 4.24 18.99
C ASP A 229 -11.05 3.89 18.49
N VAL A 230 -11.75 3.01 19.21
CA VAL A 230 -13.06 2.45 18.83
C VAL A 230 -14.14 3.53 18.76
N ASP A 231 -14.16 4.45 19.74
CA ASP A 231 -15.12 5.55 19.79
C ASP A 231 -15.07 6.43 18.53
N LYS A 232 -13.87 6.71 18.01
CA LYS A 232 -13.74 7.46 16.75
C LYS A 232 -14.37 6.73 15.58
N ILE A 233 -14.17 5.41 15.50
CA ILE A 233 -14.75 4.58 14.43
C ILE A 233 -16.26 4.59 14.58
N GLU A 234 -16.78 4.38 15.78
CA GLU A 234 -18.21 4.39 16.04
C GLU A 234 -18.85 5.74 15.68
N GLY A 235 -18.19 6.84 16.00
CA GLY A 235 -18.69 8.20 15.76
C GLY A 235 -18.94 8.57 14.29
N VAL A 236 -18.42 7.80 13.33
CA VAL A 236 -18.70 8.00 11.89
C VAL A 236 -19.67 6.98 11.30
N LEU A 237 -20.07 5.96 12.07
CA LEU A 237 -20.98 4.91 11.62
C LEU A 237 -22.44 5.34 11.82
N THR A 238 -23.09 5.78 10.75
CA THR A 238 -24.56 5.81 10.67
C THR A 238 -25.12 4.39 10.54
N ASP A 239 -26.39 4.14 10.85
CA ASP A 239 -27.02 2.82 10.73
C ASP A 239 -26.81 2.19 9.35
N LYS A 240 -26.95 2.97 8.27
CA LYS A 240 -26.73 2.51 6.90
C LYS A 240 -25.28 2.10 6.66
N ILE A 241 -24.32 2.89 7.13
CA ILE A 241 -22.89 2.60 6.97
C ILE A 241 -22.51 1.38 7.81
N ARG A 242 -23.03 1.28 9.03
CA ARG A 242 -22.75 0.18 9.96
C ARG A 242 -23.12 -1.17 9.34
N ASN A 243 -24.28 -1.29 8.71
CA ASN A 243 -24.74 -2.54 8.09
C ASN A 243 -23.85 -3.01 6.93
N GLU A 244 -23.16 -2.10 6.25
CA GLU A 244 -22.24 -2.41 5.15
C GLU A 244 -20.77 -2.54 5.60
N THR A 245 -20.48 -2.13 6.84
CA THR A 245 -19.12 -2.10 7.38
C THR A 245 -18.74 -3.45 7.95
N LEU A 246 -17.59 -3.96 7.52
CA LEU A 246 -16.94 -5.14 8.04
C LEU A 246 -15.71 -4.73 8.85
N VAL A 247 -15.55 -5.34 10.03
CA VAL A 247 -14.40 -5.12 10.90
C VAL A 247 -13.66 -6.42 11.11
N GLY A 248 -12.36 -6.40 10.85
CA GLY A 248 -11.47 -7.54 10.99
C GLY A 248 -10.35 -7.22 11.95
N VAL A 249 -10.02 -8.15 12.85
CA VAL A 249 -8.93 -7.99 13.81
C VAL A 249 -8.20 -9.31 14.03
N VAL A 250 -6.87 -9.25 14.10
CA VAL A 250 -6.05 -10.40 14.52
C VAL A 250 -6.16 -10.53 16.03
N LYS A 251 -6.47 -11.75 16.50
CA LYS A 251 -6.58 -12.04 17.94
C LYS A 251 -5.31 -11.60 18.67
N ASP A 252 -5.49 -10.87 19.77
CA ASP A 252 -4.43 -10.37 20.67
C ASP A 252 -3.42 -9.41 20.00
N ALA A 253 -3.72 -8.88 18.80
CA ALA A 253 -2.87 -7.87 18.16
C ALA A 253 -2.96 -6.50 18.84
N PHE A 254 -4.10 -6.19 19.45
CA PHE A 254 -4.35 -4.95 20.20
C PHE A 254 -4.88 -5.28 21.59
N GLU A 255 -4.54 -4.45 22.59
CA GLU A 255 -4.96 -4.67 23.98
C GLU A 255 -6.48 -4.65 24.15
N ASN A 256 -7.20 -3.89 23.30
CA ASN A 256 -8.64 -3.77 23.32
C ASN A 256 -9.36 -4.63 22.26
N THR A 257 -8.78 -5.77 21.86
CA THR A 257 -9.43 -6.70 20.91
C THR A 257 -10.84 -7.12 21.36
N ALA A 258 -11.07 -7.29 22.66
CA ALA A 258 -12.40 -7.63 23.19
C ALA A 258 -13.44 -6.52 22.95
N GLU A 259 -13.04 -5.25 23.13
CA GLU A 259 -13.89 -4.08 22.86
C GLU A 259 -14.23 -3.97 21.38
N ILE A 260 -13.23 -4.15 20.50
CA ILE A 260 -13.43 -4.17 19.04
C ILE A 260 -14.48 -5.22 18.66
N ASN A 261 -14.38 -6.43 19.20
CA ASN A 261 -15.33 -7.49 18.91
C ASN A 261 -16.75 -7.16 19.44
N GLN A 262 -16.86 -6.55 20.61
CA GLN A 262 -18.14 -6.23 21.22
C GLN A 262 -18.86 -5.04 20.56
N VAL A 263 -18.14 -3.97 20.22
CA VAL A 263 -18.72 -2.70 19.75
C VAL A 263 -18.83 -2.63 18.23
N LEU A 264 -17.87 -3.22 17.52
CA LEU A 264 -17.73 -3.13 16.07
C LEU A 264 -18.02 -4.45 15.33
N ASP A 265 -18.50 -5.48 16.04
CA ASP A 265 -18.72 -6.83 15.50
C ASP A 265 -17.49 -7.40 14.79
N GLY A 266 -16.34 -7.30 15.48
CA GLY A 266 -15.04 -7.74 14.97
C GLY A 266 -14.98 -9.22 14.61
N LYS A 267 -14.51 -9.51 13.39
CA LYS A 267 -14.33 -10.86 12.83
C LYS A 267 -12.85 -11.17 12.61
N LYS A 268 -12.55 -12.41 12.21
CA LYS A 268 -11.18 -12.76 11.76
C LYS A 268 -10.90 -12.07 10.42
N ILE A 269 -9.67 -11.58 10.26
CA ILE A 269 -9.23 -10.93 9.01
C ILE A 269 -9.58 -11.76 7.74
N PRO A 270 -9.29 -13.08 7.65
CA PRO A 270 -9.66 -13.85 6.46
C PRO A 270 -11.16 -13.87 6.17
N GLN A 271 -12.01 -13.92 7.23
CA GLN A 271 -13.47 -13.89 7.05
C GLN A 271 -13.93 -12.57 6.45
N VAL A 272 -13.35 -11.45 6.88
CA VAL A 272 -13.65 -10.13 6.31
C VAL A 272 -13.26 -10.05 4.84
N PHE A 273 -12.10 -10.58 4.45
CA PHE A 273 -11.69 -10.58 3.04
C PHE A 273 -12.59 -11.47 2.17
N GLU A 274 -13.03 -12.64 2.65
CA GLU A 274 -14.02 -13.46 1.95
C GLU A 274 -15.37 -12.74 1.78
N GLU A 275 -15.88 -12.10 2.84
CA GLU A 275 -17.13 -11.33 2.77
C GLU A 275 -17.01 -10.11 1.84
N LEU A 276 -15.85 -9.42 1.82
CA LEU A 276 -15.60 -8.34 0.86
C LEU A 276 -15.58 -8.86 -0.58
N LYS A 277 -14.94 -10.01 -0.84
CA LYS A 277 -14.95 -10.64 -2.16
C LYS A 277 -16.36 -11.02 -2.59
N GLN A 278 -17.18 -11.55 -1.68
CA GLN A 278 -18.58 -11.84 -1.97
C GLN A 278 -19.37 -10.57 -2.32
N LYS A 279 -19.22 -9.49 -1.54
CA LYS A 279 -19.87 -8.20 -1.85
C LYS A 279 -19.44 -7.63 -3.22
N VAL A 280 -18.19 -7.85 -3.62
CA VAL A 280 -17.68 -7.48 -4.95
C VAL A 280 -18.31 -8.35 -6.05
N ALA A 281 -18.39 -9.66 -5.84
CA ALA A 281 -19.05 -10.56 -6.78
C ALA A 281 -20.54 -10.19 -6.92
N ASP A 282 -21.25 -9.98 -5.82
CA ASP A 282 -22.65 -9.56 -5.81
C ASP A 282 -22.85 -8.22 -6.54
N TYR A 283 -21.91 -7.29 -6.45
CA TYR A 283 -21.99 -6.00 -7.14
C TYR A 283 -21.90 -6.11 -8.67
N TYR A 284 -21.04 -6.99 -9.18
CA TYR A 284 -20.83 -7.13 -10.63
C TYR A 284 -21.69 -8.22 -11.27
N GLU A 285 -21.94 -9.31 -10.55
CA GLU A 285 -22.56 -10.55 -11.05
C GLU A 285 -23.93 -10.81 -10.42
N GLY A 286 -24.27 -10.12 -9.34
CA GLY A 286 -25.64 -10.10 -8.80
C GLY A 286 -26.52 -9.23 -9.70
N ASN A 287 -27.57 -9.85 -10.26
CA ASN A 287 -28.50 -9.25 -11.22
C ASN A 287 -28.92 -7.81 -10.93
#